data_AF-A0A8K0M6R6-F1
#
_entry.id   AF-A0A8K0M6R6-F1
#
_cell.length_a   1.000
_cell.length_b   1.000
_cell.length_c   1.000
_cell.angle_alpha   90.00
_cell.angle_beta   90.00
_cell.angle_gamma   90.00
#
_symmetry.space_group_name_H-M   'P 1'
#
loop_
_entity.id
_entity.type
_entity.pdbx_description
1 polymer ?
#
loop_
_entity_poly.entity_id
_entity_poly.type
_entity_poly.pdbx_seq_one_letter_code
_entity_poly.pdbx_strand_id
1 'polypeptide(L)' 'LAESIADHTRRPLFAISSGQLVGPADQVETTLSNLLALAKRWDSVVLIDEADVFLQERTIQQLERNSLVSSQQVAL' A
#
# COMPACT_ATOMS: atom_id res chain seq x y z
N LEU A 1 -6.86 -8.60 -12.65
CA LEU A 1 -6.70 -9.89 -11.93
C LEU A 1 -7.40 -9.85 -10.57
N ALA A 2 -7.11 -8.86 -9.71
CA ALA A 2 -7.68 -8.80 -8.36
C ALA A 2 -9.23 -8.80 -8.33
N GLU A 3 -9.87 -8.03 -9.22
CA GLU A 3 -11.33 -8.02 -9.37
C GLU A 3 -11.91 -9.39 -9.69
N SER A 4 -11.27 -10.14 -10.58
CA SER A 4 -11.72 -11.49 -10.96
C SER A 4 -11.57 -12.49 -9.81
N ILE A 5 -10.55 -12.32 -8.95
CA ILE A 5 -10.39 -13.12 -7.73
C ILE A 5 -11.46 -12.75 -6.69
N ALA A 6 -11.74 -11.46 -6.51
CA ALA A 6 -12.79 -10.97 -5.61
C ALA A 6 -14.17 -11.50 -6.02
N ASP A 7 -14.49 -11.43 -7.32
CA ASP A 7 -15.73 -11.97 -7.89
C ASP A 7 -15.82 -13.49 -7.71
N HIS A 8 -14.76 -14.23 -8.06
CA HIS A 8 -14.72 -15.68 -7.90
C HIS A 8 -14.87 -16.13 -6.44
N THR A 9 -14.27 -15.40 -5.51
CA THR A 9 -14.35 -15.70 -4.07
C THR A 9 -15.62 -15.15 -3.42
N ARG A 10 -16.44 -14.38 -4.15
CA ARG A 10 -17.61 -13.65 -3.65
C ARG A 10 -17.28 -12.79 -2.42
N ARG A 11 -16.11 -12.16 -2.44
CA ARG A 11 -15.60 -11.30 -1.37
C ARG A 11 -15.38 -9.89 -1.92
N PRO A 12 -15.69 -8.83 -1.16
CA PRO A 12 -15.45 -7.46 -1.61
C PRO A 12 -13.96 -7.23 -1.88
N LEU A 13 -13.65 -6.41 -2.88
CA LEU A 13 -12.28 -5.97 -3.17
C LEU A 13 -11.98 -4.69 -2.38
N PHE A 14 -10.97 -4.75 -1.53
CA PHE A 14 -10.45 -3.60 -0.78
C PHE A 14 -9.11 -3.17 -1.38
N ALA A 15 -9.15 -2.13 -2.21
CA ALA A 15 -7.96 -1.57 -2.85
C ALA A 15 -7.32 -0.51 -1.96
N ILE A 16 -6.03 -0.68 -1.65
CA ILE A 16 -5.20 0.27 -0.93
C ILE A 16 -4.27 0.94 -1.94
N SER A 17 -4.35 2.27 -2.03
CA SER A 17 -3.48 3.06 -2.91
C SER A 17 -2.21 3.48 -2.18
N SER A 18 -1.08 3.54 -2.88
CA SER A 18 0.21 3.99 -2.32
C SER A 18 0.15 5.42 -1.75
N GLY A 19 -0.73 6.28 -2.28
CA GLY A 19 -0.98 7.62 -1.74
C GLY A 19 -1.55 7.63 -0.31
N GLN A 20 -2.15 6.52 0.15
CA GLN A 20 -2.63 6.36 1.53
C GLN A 20 -1.55 5.86 2.49
N LEU A 21 -0.41 5.41 1.97
CA LEU A 21 0.71 4.83 2.71
C LEU A 21 1.94 5.76 2.65
N VAL A 22 1.72 7.07 2.63
CA VAL A 22 2.78 8.09 2.59
C VAL A 22 3.03 8.64 3.99
N GLY A 23 4.29 8.60 4.44
CA GLY A 23 4.70 9.20 5.71
C GLY A 23 5.87 8.48 6.38
N PRO A 24 6.21 8.86 7.62
CA PRO A 24 7.17 8.14 8.44
C PRO A 24 6.83 6.66 8.59
N ALA A 25 7.85 5.80 8.67
CA ALA A 25 7.72 4.34 8.64
C ALA A 25 6.71 3.81 9.69
N ASP A 26 6.77 4.35 10.90
CA ASP A 26 5.89 4.04 12.04
C ASP A 26 4.42 4.38 11.77
N GLN A 27 4.17 5.53 11.12
CA GLN A 27 2.81 5.94 10.74
C GLN A 27 2.26 5.06 9.63
N VAL A 28 3.11 4.69 8.67
CA VAL A 28 2.70 3.84 7.55
C VAL A 28 2.42 2.41 8.03
N GLU A 29 3.25 1.85 8.91
CA GLU A 29 3.01 0.53 9.53
C GLU A 29 1.70 0.51 10.32
N THR A 30 1.43 1.56 11.10
CA THR A 30 0.17 1.71 11.86
C THR A 30 -1.03 1.79 10.91
N THR A 31 -0.91 2.58 9.85
CA THR A 31 -1.99 2.77 8.86
C THR A 31 -2.28 1.47 8.11
N LEU A 32 -1.26 0.79 7.62
CA LEU A 32 -1.40 -0.49 6.94
C LEU A 32 -2.03 -1.55 7.86
N SER A 33 -1.58 -1.63 9.11
CA SER A 33 -2.14 -2.55 10.11
C SER A 33 -3.64 -2.33 10.32
N ASN A 34 -4.06 -1.06 10.41
CA ASN A 34 -5.47 -0.70 10.56
C ASN A 34 -6.30 -1.06 9.32
N LEU A 35 -5.77 -0.79 8.12
CA LEU A 35 -6.43 -1.12 6.86
C LEU A 35 -6.60 -2.63 6.68
N LEU A 36 -5.56 -3.42 6.99
CA LEU A 36 -5.63 -4.88 6.96
C LEU A 36 -6.59 -5.43 8.01
N ALA A 37 -6.63 -4.85 9.21
CA ALA A 37 -7.61 -5.22 10.22
C ALA A 37 -9.06 -4.94 9.76
N LEU A 38 -9.29 -3.84 9.05
CA LEU A 38 -10.59 -3.52 8.46
C LEU A 38 -10.97 -4.52 7.36
N ALA A 39 -10.05 -4.78 6.42
CA ALA A 39 -10.28 -5.75 5.35
C ALA A 39 -10.56 -7.16 5.90
N LYS A 40 -9.87 -7.57 6.96
CA LYS A 40 -10.14 -8.84 7.65
C LYS A 40 -11.54 -8.89 8.26
N ARG A 41 -12.01 -7.79 8.88
CA ARG A 41 -13.38 -7.71 9.44
C ARG A 41 -14.45 -7.84 8.37
N TRP A 42 -14.18 -7.36 7.16
CA TRP A 42 -15.12 -7.38 6.05
C TRP A 42 -14.97 -8.63 5.17
N ASP A 43 -14.06 -9.52 5.54
CA ASP A 43 -13.69 -10.70 4.77
C ASP A 43 -13.38 -10.35 3.30
N SER A 44 -12.59 -9.30 3.08
CA SER A 44 -12.28 -8.77 1.75
C SER A 44 -11.04 -9.42 1.12
N VAL A 45 -11.01 -9.44 -0.21
CA VAL A 45 -9.75 -9.56 -0.97
C VAL A 45 -9.04 -8.21 -0.92
N VAL A 46 -7.78 -8.18 -0.51
CA VAL A 46 -6.99 -6.93 -0.44
C VAL A 46 -6.12 -6.83 -1.68
N LEU A 47 -6.19 -5.67 -2.35
CA LEU A 47 -5.26 -5.28 -3.40
C LEU A 47 -4.40 -4.14 -2.86
N ILE A 48 -3.08 -4.34 -2.84
CA ILE A 48 -2.11 -3.29 -2.51
C ILE A 48 -1.44 -2.91 -3.82
N ASP A 49 -1.64 -1.67 -4.25
CA ASP A 49 -0.94 -1.13 -5.41
C ASP A 49 0.52 -0.80 -5.04
N GLU A 50 1.44 -0.98 -5.99
CA GLU A 50 2.89 -0.77 -5.80
C GLU A 50 3.48 -1.52 -4.58
N ALA A 51 2.93 -2.70 -4.27
CA ALA A 51 3.36 -3.51 -3.13
C ALA A 51 4.84 -3.89 -3.21
N ASP A 52 5.43 -3.94 -4.40
CA ASP A 52 6.86 -4.16 -4.63
C ASP A 52 7.71 -2.96 -4.21
N VAL A 53 7.25 -1.72 -4.43
CA VAL A 53 7.92 -0.50 -3.93
C VAL A 53 7.84 -0.42 -2.41
N PHE A 54 6.73 -0.91 -1.84
CA PHE A 54 6.46 -0.92 -0.41
C PHE A 54 7.18 -2.06 0.35
N LEU A 55 7.17 -3.27 -0.20
CA LEU A 55 7.72 -4.49 0.40
C LEU A 55 9.17 -4.77 -0.05
N GLN A 56 9.78 -3.88 -0.81
CA GLN A 56 11.22 -3.93 -1.09
C GLN A 56 11.98 -3.99 0.24
N GLU A 57 12.83 -5.02 0.41
CA GLU A 57 13.78 -5.13 1.52
C GLU A 57 14.55 -3.81 1.63
N ARG A 58 14.23 -3.00 2.64
CA ARG A 58 14.88 -1.72 2.88
C ARG A 58 15.32 -1.61 4.32
N THR A 59 16.63 -1.70 4.48
CA THR A 59 17.38 -1.10 5.58
C THR A 59 16.80 0.29 5.86
N ILE A 60 16.44 0.53 7.12
CA ILE A 60 15.67 1.67 7.68
C ILE A 60 16.09 3.07 7.13
N GLN A 61 17.29 3.20 6.57
CA GLN A 61 17.85 4.44 6.01
C GLN A 61 17.29 4.88 4.65
N GLN A 62 16.55 4.07 3.89
CA GLN A 62 16.14 4.43 2.52
C GLN A 62 14.70 4.95 2.37
N LEU A 63 13.88 4.93 3.42
CA LEU A 63 12.49 5.41 3.35
C LEU A 63 12.42 6.94 3.19
N GLU A 64 13.32 7.70 3.86
CA GLU A 64 13.35 9.17 3.78
C GLU A 64 13.72 9.70 2.38
N ARG A 65 14.53 8.97 1.61
CA ARG A 65 15.00 9.46 0.30
C ARG A 65 13.96 9.36 -0.80
N ASN A 66 13.07 8.36 -0.78
CA ASN A 66 12.09 8.18 -1.85
C ASN A 66 10.85 9.06 -1.71
N SER A 67 10.53 9.54 -0.50
CA SER A 67 9.51 10.57 -0.29
C SER A 67 9.87 11.90 -0.96
N LEU A 68 11.16 12.20 -1.16
CA LEU A 68 11.63 13.47 -1.72
C LEU A 68 11.85 13.43 -3.23
N VAL A 69 12.03 12.24 -3.83
CA VAL A 69 12.47 12.11 -5.24
C VAL A 69 11.31 12.01 -6.23
N SER A 70 10.10 11.58 -5.84
CA SER A 70 8.95 11.53 -6.77
C SER A 70 8.37 12.91 -7.15
N SER A 71 8.72 13.97 -6.43
CA SER A 71 8.20 15.33 -6.69
C SER A 71 9.09 16.18 -7.59
N GLN A 72 10.30 15.70 -7.95
CA GLN A 72 11.29 16.51 -8.67
C GLN A 72 11.80 15.82 -9.93
N GLN A 73 10.90 15.32 -10.77
CA GLN A 73 11.30 14.91 -12.11
C GLN A 73 10.21 15.04 -13.18
N VAL A 74 9.58 16.21 -13.31
CA VAL A 74 9.09 16.71 -14.61
C VAL A 74 9.10 18.25 -14.60
N ALA A 75 10.13 18.85 -15.23
CA ALA A 75 10.10 20.11 -16.00
C ALA A 75 11.53 20.50 -16.42
N LEU A 76 12.06 19.81 -17.44
CA LEU A 76 12.83 20.47 -18.50
C LEU A 76 11.96 20.40 -19.76
#